data_AF-A0A328EJV9-F1
#
_entry.id   AF-A0A328EJV9-F1
#
_cell.length_a   1.000
_cell.length_b   1.000
_cell.length_c   1.000
_cell.angle_alpha   90.00
_cell.angle_beta   90.00
_cell.angle_gamma   90.00
#
_symmetry.space_group_name_H-M   'P 1'
#
loop_
_entity.id
_entity.type
_entity.pdbx_description
1 polymer ?
#
loop_
_entity_poly.entity_id
_entity_poly.type
_entity_poly.pdbx_seq_one_letter_code
_entity_poly.pdbx_strand_id
1 'polypeptide(L)'
;MVTHELVRHRIGSYSQRSQRYVKENQAEFITPPEIAEEDSAKLALFNQAMESAWDSYRKLLEAGIKPEIARYVLPNACATEIICTWNFRELRHILKLRTAPSAQPEMRVVANLIQEILKKEAPKIFGDL
;
A
#
# COMPACT_ATOMS: atom_id res chain seq x y z
N MET A 1 5.35 1.41 3.81
CA MET A 1 4.58 0.73 2.74
C MET A 1 3.49 -0.10 3.39
N VAL A 2 2.23 0.26 3.14
CA VAL A 2 1.03 -0.29 3.82
C VAL A 2 0.97 -1.82 3.77
N THR A 3 1.21 -2.42 2.60
CA THR A 3 1.13 -3.88 2.44
C THR A 3 2.17 -4.63 3.25
N HIS A 4 3.38 -4.09 3.42
CA HIS A 4 4.41 -4.67 4.30
C HIS A 4 4.01 -4.64 5.78
N GLU A 5 3.14 -3.72 6.19
CA GLU A 5 2.55 -3.73 7.54
C GLU A 5 1.38 -4.69 7.67
N LEU A 6 0.54 -4.79 6.62
CA LEU A 6 -0.61 -5.69 6.57
C LEU A 6 -0.21 -7.16 6.72
N VAL A 7 0.79 -7.61 5.95
CA VAL A 7 1.24 -9.01 5.96
C VAL A 7 1.93 -9.44 7.26
N ARG A 8 2.15 -8.51 8.22
CA ARG A 8 2.64 -8.85 9.57
C ARG A 8 1.54 -9.41 10.47
N HIS A 9 0.28 -9.23 10.09
CA HIS A 9 -0.86 -9.86 10.75
C HIS A 9 -0.98 -11.31 10.28
N ARG A 10 -0.32 -12.22 10.99
CA ARG A 10 -0.09 -13.60 10.49
C ARG A 10 -1.36 -14.45 10.40
N ILE A 11 -2.43 -14.10 11.11
CA ILE A 11 -3.66 -14.89 11.15
C ILE A 11 -4.61 -14.42 10.05
N GLY A 12 -4.23 -14.67 8.80
CA GLY A 12 -5.02 -14.29 7.63
C GLY A 12 -4.49 -14.92 6.35
N SER A 13 -5.25 -14.77 5.28
CA SER A 13 -4.85 -15.18 3.93
C SER A 13 -4.62 -13.95 3.07
N TYR A 14 -3.58 -14.00 2.23
CA TYR A 14 -3.15 -12.87 1.41
C TYR A 14 -2.95 -13.31 -0.04
N SER A 15 -3.44 -12.52 -0.98
CA SER A 15 -3.12 -12.65 -2.40
C SER A 15 -2.75 -11.29 -2.94
N GLN A 16 -1.47 -11.11 -3.24
CA GLN A 16 -0.91 -9.83 -3.67
C GLN A 16 -0.48 -9.89 -5.13
N ARG A 17 -0.68 -8.78 -5.85
CA ARG A 17 -0.13 -8.59 -7.18
C ARG A 17 1.39 -8.72 -7.15
N SER A 18 1.92 -9.59 -8.00
CA SER A 18 3.36 -9.88 -8.05
C SER A 18 4.04 -9.08 -9.16
N GLN A 19 4.93 -8.17 -8.76
CA GLN A 19 5.83 -7.45 -9.67
C GLN A 19 6.85 -8.36 -10.39
N ARG A 20 6.90 -9.66 -10.07
CA ARG A 20 7.71 -10.63 -10.82
C ARG A 20 7.03 -11.05 -12.12
N TYR A 21 5.71 -11.09 -12.12
CA TYR A 21 4.89 -11.60 -13.22
C TYR A 21 4.11 -10.50 -13.93
N VAL A 22 3.68 -9.48 -13.20
CA VAL A 22 2.99 -8.30 -13.73
C VAL A 22 4.01 -7.18 -13.88
N LYS A 23 4.13 -6.65 -15.10
CA LYS A 23 5.01 -5.51 -15.39
C LYS A 23 4.35 -4.21 -14.96
N GLU A 24 5.09 -3.34 -14.29
CA GLU A 24 4.61 -2.00 -13.93
C GLU A 24 4.85 -1.03 -15.09
N ASN A 25 4.05 -1.18 -16.14
CA ASN A 25 4.17 -0.38 -17.36
C ASN A 25 3.72 1.08 -17.17
N GLN A 26 2.84 1.32 -16.18
CA GLN A 26 2.33 2.64 -15.84
C GLN A 26 2.88 3.07 -14.49
N ALA A 27 3.16 4.37 -14.37
CA ALA A 27 3.65 4.97 -13.13
C ALA A 27 2.50 5.15 -12.14
N GLU A 28 2.19 4.10 -11.39
CA GLU A 28 1.21 4.13 -10.31
C GLU A 28 1.92 4.14 -8.95
N PHE A 29 1.78 5.24 -8.23
CA PHE A 29 2.36 5.41 -6.90
C PHE A 29 1.44 6.20 -5.98
N ILE A 30 1.59 5.97 -4.68
CA ILE A 30 0.86 6.66 -3.62
C ILE A 30 1.69 7.84 -3.13
N THR A 31 1.13 9.04 -3.22
CA THR A 31 1.74 10.25 -2.66
C THR A 31 1.37 10.37 -1.18
N PRO A 32 2.35 10.41 -0.26
CA PRO A 32 2.09 10.62 1.17
C PRO A 32 1.38 11.96 1.42
N PRO A 33 0.42 12.04 2.38
CA PRO A 33 -0.31 13.27 2.69
C PRO A 33 0.61 14.46 3.01
N GLU A 34 1.70 14.22 3.76
CA GLU A 34 2.70 15.26 4.11
C GLU A 34 3.37 15.90 2.89
N ILE A 35 3.44 15.18 1.76
CA ILE A 35 3.99 15.69 0.49
C ILE A 35 2.89 16.36 -0.35
N ALA A 36 1.65 15.88 -0.25
CA ALA A 36 0.51 16.42 -0.97
C ALA A 36 0.02 17.77 -0.42
N GLU A 37 0.16 18.00 0.88
CA GLU A 37 -0.39 19.17 1.58
C GLU A 37 0.56 20.39 1.61
N GLU A 38 1.86 20.19 1.37
CA GLU A 38 2.87 21.23 1.52
C GLU A 38 3.72 21.44 0.27
N ASP A 39 3.55 22.61 -0.35
CA ASP A 39 4.44 23.22 -1.34
C ASP A 39 4.60 22.47 -2.69
N SER A 40 4.26 23.18 -3.77
CA SER A 40 4.45 22.73 -5.16
C SER A 40 5.86 22.18 -5.44
N ALA A 41 6.88 22.67 -4.74
CA ALA A 41 8.26 22.22 -4.90
C ALA A 41 8.50 20.80 -4.37
N LYS A 42 7.95 20.43 -3.21
CA LYS A 42 8.12 19.07 -2.63
C LYS A 42 7.40 18.04 -3.49
N LEU A 43 6.18 18.36 -3.91
CA LEU A 43 5.40 17.50 -4.80
C LEU A 43 6.10 17.32 -6.16
N ALA A 44 6.64 18.40 -6.74
CA ALA A 44 7.40 18.32 -7.98
C ALA A 44 8.66 17.45 -7.84
N LEU A 45 9.42 17.62 -6.76
CA LEU A 45 10.60 16.79 -6.48
C LEU A 45 10.23 15.31 -6.33
N PHE A 46 9.14 15.02 -5.60
CA PHE A 46 8.66 13.66 -5.42
C PHE A 46 8.24 13.03 -6.75
N ASN A 47 7.42 13.74 -7.54
CA ASN A 47 6.98 13.27 -8.85
C ASN A 47 8.16 13.03 -9.81
N GLN A 48 9.14 13.93 -9.83
CA GLN A 48 10.35 13.76 -10.63
C GLN A 48 11.12 12.48 -10.24
N ALA A 49 11.25 12.21 -8.94
CA ALA A 49 11.88 10.99 -8.45
C ALA A 49 11.11 9.72 -8.87
N MET A 50 9.77 9.77 -8.80
CA MET A 50 8.93 8.65 -9.26
C MET A 50 9.10 8.44 -10.77
N GLU A 51 8.95 9.49 -11.59
CA GLU A 51 9.13 9.39 -13.05
C GLU A 51 10.50 8.82 -13.42
N SER A 52 11.57 9.28 -12.76
CA SER A 52 12.91 8.74 -12.99
C SER A 52 13.04 7.26 -12.65
N ALA A 53 12.35 6.78 -11.62
CA ALA A 53 12.34 5.37 -11.24
C ALA A 53 11.64 4.51 -12.31
N TRP A 54 10.48 4.95 -12.81
CA TRP A 54 9.77 4.25 -13.89
C TRP A 54 10.52 4.29 -15.22
N ASP A 55 11.16 5.42 -15.54
CA ASP A 55 12.01 5.52 -16.73
C ASP A 55 13.19 4.54 -16.67
N SER A 56 13.85 4.46 -15.51
CA SER A 56 14.92 3.49 -15.26
C SER A 56 14.42 2.05 -15.36
N TYR A 57 13.25 1.76 -14.81
CA TYR A 57 12.61 0.45 -14.90
C TYR A 57 12.37 0.03 -16.37
N ARG A 58 11.81 0.93 -17.18
CA ARG A 58 11.57 0.68 -18.62
C ARG A 58 12.88 0.41 -19.38
N LYS A 59 13.89 1.25 -19.17
CA LYS A 59 15.22 1.10 -19.79
C LYS A 59 15.88 -0.24 -19.42
N LEU A 60 15.74 -0.69 -18.17
CA LEU A 60 16.24 -2.00 -17.75
C LEU A 60 15.51 -3.16 -18.46
N LEU A 61 14.19 -3.05 -18.62
CA LEU A 61 13.42 -4.04 -19.38
C LEU A 61 13.82 -4.07 -20.87
N GLU A 62 14.02 -2.91 -21.49
CA GLU A 62 14.48 -2.78 -22.88
C GLU A 62 15.89 -3.36 -23.08
N ALA A 63 16.75 -3.24 -22.07
CA ALA A 63 18.07 -3.88 -22.03
C ALA A 63 18.03 -5.40 -21.78
N GLY A 64 16.84 -6.00 -21.71
CA GLY A 64 16.66 -7.45 -21.55
C GLY A 64 16.71 -7.96 -20.10
N ILE A 65 16.72 -7.07 -19.10
CA ILE A 65 16.68 -7.48 -17.69
C ILE A 65 15.29 -8.02 -17.34
N LYS A 66 15.26 -9.12 -16.59
CA LYS A 66 14.01 -9.74 -16.14
C LYS A 66 13.23 -8.81 -15.20
N PRO A 67 11.88 -8.76 -15.26
CA PRO A 67 11.06 -7.89 -14.40
C PRO A 67 11.35 -8.05 -12.90
N GLU A 68 11.61 -9.27 -12.44
CA GLU A 68 11.90 -9.56 -11.03
C GLU A 68 13.20 -8.90 -10.50
N ILE A 69 14.12 -8.55 -11.39
CA ILE A 69 15.36 -7.82 -11.11
C ILE A 69 15.18 -6.33 -11.40
N ALA A 70 14.57 -5.98 -12.54
CA ALA A 70 14.36 -4.59 -12.94
C ALA A 70 13.57 -3.81 -11.88
N ARG A 71 12.60 -4.44 -11.21
CA ARG A 71 11.77 -3.82 -10.17
C ARG A 71 12.53 -3.28 -8.94
N TYR A 72 13.81 -3.63 -8.77
CA TYR A 72 14.61 -3.13 -7.63
C TYR A 72 14.76 -1.60 -7.62
N VAL A 73 14.55 -0.95 -8.77
CA VAL A 73 14.52 0.52 -8.86
C VAL A 73 13.16 1.11 -8.50
N LEU A 74 12.09 0.31 -8.41
CA LEU A 74 10.76 0.81 -8.10
C LEU A 74 10.69 1.22 -6.62
N PRO A 75 10.04 2.36 -6.33
CA PRO A 75 10.01 2.92 -4.98
C PRO A 75 9.01 2.19 -4.08
N ASN A 76 9.17 2.36 -2.77
CA ASN A 76 8.18 1.90 -1.77
C ASN A 76 6.78 2.53 -1.95
N ALA A 77 6.70 3.64 -2.68
CA ALA A 77 5.45 4.31 -3.03
C ALA A 77 4.69 3.60 -4.16
N CYS A 78 5.31 2.64 -4.86
CA CYS A 78 4.66 1.89 -5.94
C CYS A 78 3.34 1.29 -5.46
N ALA A 79 2.26 1.59 -6.19
CA ALA A 79 0.95 1.06 -5.89
C ALA A 79 0.94 -0.45 -6.09
N THR A 80 0.15 -1.14 -5.27
CA THR A 80 -0.03 -2.58 -5.36
C THR A 80 -1.43 -2.93 -4.90
N GLU A 81 -1.95 -4.01 -5.46
CA GLU A 81 -3.23 -4.57 -5.06
C GLU A 81 -2.99 -5.79 -4.16
N ILE A 82 -3.79 -5.90 -3.11
CA ILE A 82 -3.75 -7.04 -2.20
C ILE A 82 -5.18 -7.41 -1.78
N ILE A 83 -5.49 -8.70 -1.87
CA ILE A 83 -6.70 -9.29 -1.32
C ILE A 83 -6.31 -9.89 0.03
N CYS A 84 -7.06 -9.53 1.07
CA CYS A 84 -6.84 -10.01 2.43
C CYS A 84 -8.12 -10.67 2.94
N THR A 85 -7.99 -11.86 3.52
CA THR A 85 -9.09 -12.57 4.19
C THR A 85 -8.74 -12.81 5.64
N TRP A 86 -9.62 -12.36 6.54
CA TRP A 86 -9.46 -12.48 7.98
C TRP A 86 -10.77 -12.92 8.63
N ASN A 87 -10.68 -13.60 9.77
CA ASN A 87 -11.85 -13.82 10.62
C ASN A 87 -12.13 -12.57 11.48
N PHE A 88 -13.30 -12.49 12.11
CA PHE A 88 -13.69 -11.32 12.90
C PHE A 88 -12.80 -11.06 14.12
N ARG A 89 -12.25 -12.12 14.75
CA ARG A 89 -11.32 -11.96 15.88
C ARG A 89 -10.06 -11.23 15.43
N GLU A 90 -9.50 -11.62 14.29
CA GLU A 90 -8.32 -10.98 13.73
C GLU A 90 -8.64 -9.55 13.28
N LEU A 91 -9.78 -9.32 12.62
CA LEU A 91 -10.19 -7.96 12.23
C LEU A 91 -10.25 -7.01 13.42
N ARG A 92 -10.81 -7.43 14.56
CA ARG A 92 -10.80 -6.61 15.79
C ARG A 92 -9.38 -6.33 16.28
N HIS A 93 -8.47 -7.31 16.21
CA HIS A 93 -7.06 -7.13 16.58
C HIS A 93 -6.34 -6.13 15.66
N ILE A 94 -6.51 -6.29 14.35
CA ILE A 94 -5.95 -5.42 13.32
C ILE A 94 -6.42 -4.00 13.54
N LEU A 95 -7.74 -3.78 13.66
CA LEU A 95 -8.30 -2.45 13.84
C LEU A 95 -7.74 -1.78 15.09
N LYS A 96 -7.68 -2.47 16.23
CA LYS A 96 -7.09 -1.94 17.47
C LYS A 96 -5.65 -1.43 17.28
N LEU A 97 -4.83 -2.15 16.51
CA LEU A 97 -3.44 -1.77 16.28
C LEU A 97 -3.27 -0.71 15.19
N ARG A 98 -4.14 -0.73 14.17
CA ARG A 98 -3.94 0.02 12.94
C ARG A 98 -4.78 1.29 12.83
N THR A 99 -5.74 1.50 13.73
CA THR A 99 -6.38 2.82 13.93
C THR A 99 -5.70 3.65 15.03
N ALA A 100 -4.76 3.06 15.78
CA ALA A 100 -4.03 3.75 16.85
C ALA A 100 -3.20 4.93 16.31
N PRO A 101 -3.03 6.04 17.08
CA PRO A 101 -2.25 7.20 16.63
C PRO A 101 -0.78 6.89 16.30
N SER A 102 -0.21 5.83 16.88
CA SER A 102 1.15 5.37 16.61
C SER A 102 1.31 4.61 15.28
N ALA A 103 0.21 4.20 14.62
CA ALA A 103 0.27 3.55 13.32
C ALA A 103 0.58 4.56 12.19
N GLN A 104 1.17 4.11 11.09
CA GLN A 104 1.44 4.95 9.92
C GLN A 104 0.15 5.63 9.41
N PRO A 105 0.20 6.92 9.01
CA PRO A 105 -0.98 7.66 8.55
C PRO A 105 -1.77 6.94 7.46
N GLU A 106 -1.09 6.39 6.44
CA GLU A 106 -1.72 5.69 5.33
C GLU A 106 -2.40 4.38 5.79
N MET A 107 -1.79 3.70 6.76
CA MET A 107 -2.38 2.48 7.34
C MET A 107 -3.63 2.80 8.15
N ARG A 108 -3.67 3.94 8.84
CA ARG A 108 -4.88 4.40 9.56
C ARG A 108 -6.02 4.69 8.59
N VAL A 109 -5.74 5.30 7.43
CA VAL A 109 -6.77 5.53 6.39
C VAL A 109 -7.41 4.20 5.98
N VAL A 110 -6.58 3.20 5.64
CA VAL A 110 -7.08 1.87 5.25
C VAL A 110 -7.85 1.19 6.39
N ALA A 111 -7.31 1.25 7.62
CA ALA A 111 -7.95 0.62 8.78
C ALA A 111 -9.30 1.26 9.13
N ASN A 112 -9.42 2.59 9.04
CA ASN A 112 -10.66 3.30 9.30
C ASN A 112 -11.74 2.96 8.26
N LEU A 113 -11.38 2.89 6.97
CA LEU A 113 -12.30 2.46 5.92
C LEU A 113 -12.82 1.03 6.16
N ILE A 114 -11.93 0.11 6.56
CA ILE A 114 -12.33 -1.25 6.94
C ILE A 114 -13.27 -1.22 8.16
N GLN A 115 -12.98 -0.40 9.17
CA GLN A 115 -13.80 -0.26 10.36
C GLN A 115 -15.21 0.23 10.03
N GLU A 116 -15.33 1.25 9.18
CA GLU A 116 -16.63 1.80 8.74
C GLU A 116 -17.47 0.74 8.03
N ILE A 117 -16.87 -0.01 7.10
CA ILE A 117 -17.53 -1.13 6.42
C ILE A 117 -17.98 -2.19 7.44
N LEU A 118 -17.13 -2.58 8.38
CA LEU A 118 -17.46 -3.62 9.36
C LEU A 118 -18.53 -3.19 10.36
N LYS A 119 -18.55 -1.92 10.77
CA LYS A 119 -19.63 -1.35 11.60
C LYS A 119 -20.98 -1.41 10.90
N LYS A 120 -20.99 -1.20 9.58
CA LYS A 120 -22.19 -1.29 8.75
C LYS A 120 -22.64 -2.74 8.53
N GLU A 121 -21.73 -3.63 8.13
CA GLU A 121 -22.06 -5.01 7.74
C GLU A 121 -22.26 -5.95 8.94
N ALA A 122 -21.56 -5.72 10.05
CA ALA A 122 -21.62 -6.57 11.25
C ALA A 122 -21.68 -5.75 12.56
N PRO A 123 -22.72 -4.90 12.75
CA PRO A 123 -22.80 -3.96 13.87
C PRO A 123 -22.78 -4.63 15.25
N LYS A 124 -23.34 -5.83 15.39
CA LYS A 124 -23.32 -6.59 16.66
C LYS A 124 -21.91 -6.97 17.13
N ILE A 125 -20.95 -7.03 16.21
CA ILE A 125 -19.58 -7.48 16.46
C ILE A 125 -18.62 -6.29 16.51
N PHE A 126 -18.88 -5.21 15.77
CA PHE A 126 -17.95 -4.09 15.61
C PHE A 126 -18.51 -2.73 16.04
N GLY A 127 -19.78 -2.66 16.47
CA GLY A 127 -20.43 -1.39 16.83
C GLY A 127 -19.86 -0.69 18.06
N ASP A 128 -19.06 -1.40 18.87
CA ASP A 128 -18.36 -0.86 20.04
C ASP A 128 -16.99 -0.25 19.73
N LEU A 129 -16.48 -0.45 18.51
CA LEU A 129 -15.19 0.10 18.08
C LEU A 129 -15.33 1.54 17.55
#